data_AF-A0A528WBD9-F1
#
_entry.id   AF-A0A528WBD9-F1
#
_cell.length_a   1.000
_cell.length_b   1.000
_cell.length_c   1.000
_cell.angle_alpha   90.00
_cell.angle_beta   90.00
_cell.angle_gamma   90.00
#
_symmetry.space_group_name_H-M   'P 1'
#
loop_
_entity.id
_entity.type
_entity.pdbx_description
1 polymer ?
#
loop_
_entity_poly.entity_id
_entity_poly.type
_entity_poly.pdbx_seq_one_letter_code
_entity_poly.pdbx_strand_id
1 'polypeptide(L)'
;GTIQGILEYLAIPYTHSGVLASALAMNKEQAKKIAKSVGIPVAESKVVNRFAIQNKHPMKPPYVVKPVNEGSSFGVVIVHEGQSHPPQVVGSSDWKYGDTVMAERYVHGRELTCAVMGDVALGVCEIIPTGHSFYDYDSKYVPGGSKHEIPAKISPNIYQKIQTLALKAHLAIG
;
A
#
# COMPACT_ATOMS: atom_id res chain seq x y z
N GLY A 1 3.03 11.63 10.91
CA GLY A 1 3.49 13.03 10.81
C GLY A 1 3.09 13.83 12.02
N THR A 2 1.82 13.78 12.42
CA THR A 2 1.27 14.60 13.52
C THR A 2 1.97 14.36 14.85
N ILE A 3 2.08 13.10 15.29
CA ILE A 3 2.77 12.75 16.55
C ILE A 3 4.26 13.11 16.48
N GLN A 4 4.92 12.82 15.36
CA GLN A 4 6.32 13.25 15.14
C GLN A 4 6.46 14.77 15.30
N GLY A 5 5.53 15.56 14.78
CA GLY A 5 5.58 17.02 14.89
C GLY A 5 5.49 17.53 16.34
N ILE A 6 4.72 16.83 17.19
CA ILE A 6 4.68 17.12 18.63
C ILE A 6 6.04 16.80 19.27
N LEU A 7 6.63 15.65 18.94
CA LEU A 7 7.91 15.21 19.50
C LEU A 7 9.07 16.13 19.07
N GLU A 8 9.07 16.60 17.82
CA GLU A 8 10.01 17.62 17.32
C GLU A 8 9.88 18.92 18.11
N TYR A 9 8.65 19.43 18.31
CA TYR A 9 8.42 20.66 19.07
C TYR A 9 8.89 20.56 20.52
N LEU A 10 8.69 19.39 21.14
CA LEU A 10 9.11 19.11 22.50
C LEU A 10 10.60 18.74 22.61
N ALA A 11 11.32 18.64 21.49
CA ALA A 11 12.70 18.15 21.42
C ALA A 11 12.90 16.79 22.11
N ILE A 12 11.91 15.90 22.01
CA ILE A 12 11.97 14.55 22.58
C ILE A 12 12.50 13.58 21.52
N PRO A 13 13.62 12.89 21.75
CA PRO A 13 14.11 11.87 20.82
C PRO A 13 13.11 10.73 20.62
N TYR A 14 12.98 10.26 19.38
CA TYR A 14 12.08 9.15 19.00
C TYR A 14 12.70 8.29 17.89
N THR A 15 12.10 7.13 17.67
CA THR A 15 12.56 6.15 16.67
C THR A 15 11.75 6.25 15.37
N HIS A 16 12.27 5.66 14.29
CA HIS A 16 11.67 5.61 12.95
C HIS A 16 11.67 6.95 12.20
N SER A 17 10.76 7.12 11.24
CA SER A 17 10.72 8.23 10.28
C SER A 17 10.32 9.56 10.91
N GLY A 18 10.90 10.65 10.38
CA GLY A 18 10.56 12.02 10.76
C GLY A 18 9.16 12.47 10.30
N VAL A 19 8.83 13.75 10.56
CA VAL A 19 7.51 14.35 10.26
C VAL A 19 7.12 14.18 8.78
N LEU A 20 7.99 14.63 7.88
CA LEU A 20 7.73 14.67 6.44
C LEU A 20 7.62 13.27 5.86
N ALA A 21 8.61 12.42 6.11
CA ALA A 21 8.63 11.04 5.66
C ALA A 21 7.39 10.26 6.12
N SER A 22 6.99 10.43 7.40
CA SER A 22 5.77 9.83 7.93
C SER A 22 4.50 10.32 7.21
N ALA A 23 4.42 11.60 6.84
CA ALA A 23 3.27 12.15 6.13
C ALA A 23 3.22 11.65 4.67
N LEU A 24 4.37 11.62 3.99
CA LEU A 24 4.48 11.18 2.61
C LEU A 24 4.23 9.67 2.46
N ALA A 25 4.81 8.84 3.33
CA ALA A 25 4.64 7.40 3.31
C ALA A 25 3.20 6.96 3.61
N MET A 26 2.50 7.67 4.51
CA MET A 26 1.12 7.35 4.86
C MET A 26 0.14 7.68 3.72
N ASN A 27 0.43 8.73 2.94
CA ASN A 27 -0.38 9.12 1.80
C ASN A 27 0.01 8.34 0.54
N LYS A 28 -0.82 7.37 0.15
CA LYS A 28 -0.55 6.50 -1.01
C LYS A 28 -0.31 7.24 -2.31
N GLU A 29 -0.97 8.39 -2.52
CA GLU A 29 -0.76 9.18 -3.73
C GLU A 29 0.63 9.80 -3.74
N GLN A 30 1.02 10.42 -2.62
CA GLN A 30 2.32 11.09 -2.49
C GLN A 30 3.47 10.09 -2.51
N ALA A 31 3.35 8.99 -1.75
CA ALA A 31 4.32 7.89 -1.77
C ALA A 31 4.56 7.36 -3.21
N LYS A 32 3.48 7.18 -3.98
CA LYS A 32 3.58 6.77 -5.39
C LYS A 32 4.23 7.81 -6.30
N LYS A 33 3.88 9.09 -6.15
CA LYS A 33 4.47 10.17 -6.94
C LYS A 33 5.98 10.21 -6.73
N ILE A 34 6.43 10.12 -5.48
CA ILE A 34 7.85 10.07 -5.11
C ILE A 34 8.51 8.82 -5.69
N ALA A 35 7.96 7.63 -5.43
CA ALA A 35 8.49 6.37 -5.94
C ALA A 35 8.63 6.40 -7.48
N LYS A 36 7.61 6.87 -8.19
CA LYS A 36 7.63 7.03 -9.65
C LYS A 36 8.70 8.02 -10.11
N SER A 37 8.87 9.14 -9.40
CA SER A 37 9.87 10.17 -9.75
C SER A 37 11.31 9.63 -9.70
N VAL A 38 11.56 8.63 -8.85
CA VAL A 38 12.85 7.93 -8.76
C VAL A 38 12.87 6.63 -9.57
N GLY A 39 11.94 6.45 -10.51
CA GLY A 39 11.94 5.33 -11.45
C GLY A 39 11.50 3.98 -10.88
N ILE A 40 10.81 3.97 -9.72
CA ILE A 40 10.22 2.74 -9.18
C ILE A 40 8.92 2.46 -9.92
N PRO A 41 8.70 1.23 -10.42
CA PRO A 41 7.46 0.86 -11.06
C PRO A 41 6.32 0.86 -10.03
N VAL A 42 5.26 1.61 -10.33
CA VAL A 42 4.04 1.66 -9.52
C VAL A 42 2.84 1.36 -10.40
N ALA A 43 1.82 0.69 -9.86
CA ALA A 43 0.59 0.41 -10.58
C ALA A 43 -0.13 1.73 -10.95
N GLU A 44 -0.76 1.74 -12.14
CA GLU A 44 -1.60 2.85 -12.58
C GLU A 44 -2.69 3.12 -11.54
N SER A 45 -2.88 4.37 -11.15
CA SER A 45 -3.94 4.73 -10.22
C SER A 45 -4.47 6.13 -10.47
N LYS A 46 -5.72 6.34 -10.06
CA LYS A 46 -6.38 7.65 -10.03
C LYS A 46 -6.89 7.93 -8.62
N VAL A 47 -6.70 9.16 -8.17
CA VAL A 47 -7.32 9.66 -6.94
C VAL A 47 -8.63 10.36 -7.32
N VAL A 48 -9.70 9.99 -6.65
CA VAL A 48 -11.05 10.46 -6.92
C VAL A 48 -11.79 10.67 -5.60
N ASN A 49 -12.79 11.55 -5.63
CA ASN A 49 -13.77 11.59 -4.56
C ASN A 49 -14.67 10.34 -4.65
N ARG A 50 -14.96 9.70 -3.51
CA ARG A 50 -15.75 8.46 -3.43
C ARG A 50 -17.15 8.57 -4.02
N PHE A 51 -17.76 9.76 -3.99
CA PHE A 51 -19.07 9.99 -4.58
C PHE A 51 -19.02 10.05 -6.11
N ALA A 52 -17.86 10.33 -6.70
CA ALA A 52 -17.69 10.36 -8.16
C ALA A 52 -17.67 8.97 -8.80
N ILE A 53 -17.48 7.90 -8.02
CA ILE A 53 -17.39 6.53 -8.54
C ILE A 53 -18.68 5.73 -8.39
N GLN A 54 -19.76 6.27 -7.84
CA GLN A 54 -21.02 5.52 -7.63
C GLN A 54 -21.64 5.01 -8.94
N ASN A 55 -21.60 5.83 -9.99
CA ASN A 55 -22.32 5.59 -11.24
C ASN A 55 -21.42 5.09 -12.39
N LYS A 56 -20.10 5.25 -12.28
CA LYS A 56 -19.16 4.90 -13.37
C LYS A 56 -17.83 4.43 -12.81
N HIS A 57 -17.28 3.37 -13.42
CA HIS A 57 -15.95 2.89 -13.07
C HIS A 57 -14.88 3.97 -13.34
N PRO A 58 -13.99 4.28 -12.36
CA PRO A 58 -12.91 5.26 -12.56
C PRO A 58 -11.83 4.75 -13.53
N MET A 59 -11.75 3.44 -13.73
CA MET A 59 -10.90 2.75 -14.71
C MET A 59 -11.50 1.39 -15.08
N LYS A 60 -11.07 0.82 -16.21
CA LYS A 60 -11.53 -0.50 -16.65
C LYS A 60 -11.18 -1.57 -15.59
N PRO A 61 -12.13 -2.39 -15.10
CA PRO A 61 -11.83 -3.55 -14.24
C PRO A 61 -10.78 -4.51 -14.83
N PRO A 62 -10.02 -5.26 -14.02
CA PRO A 62 -10.04 -5.26 -12.55
C PRO A 62 -9.21 -4.13 -11.92
N TYR A 63 -9.65 -3.63 -10.77
CA TYR A 63 -8.98 -2.61 -9.99
C TYR A 63 -9.31 -2.72 -8.49
N VAL A 64 -8.53 -2.06 -7.65
CA VAL A 64 -8.71 -1.97 -6.20
C VAL A 64 -9.05 -0.55 -5.83
N VAL A 65 -10.09 -0.34 -5.02
CA VAL A 65 -10.40 0.94 -4.37
C VAL A 65 -9.90 0.89 -2.94
N LYS A 66 -9.20 1.93 -2.50
CA LYS A 66 -8.70 2.04 -1.13
C LYS A 66 -8.63 3.50 -0.64
N PRO A 67 -8.84 3.77 0.66
CA PRO A 67 -8.60 5.10 1.21
C PRO A 67 -7.14 5.51 1.07
N VAL A 68 -6.88 6.79 0.79
CA VAL A 68 -5.52 7.27 0.51
C VAL A 68 -4.59 7.15 1.73
N ASN A 69 -5.11 7.35 2.95
CA ASN A 69 -4.31 7.46 4.18
C ASN A 69 -4.51 6.31 5.19
N GLU A 70 -5.16 5.20 4.81
CA GLU A 70 -5.43 4.09 5.73
C GLU A 70 -4.42 2.93 5.66
N GLY A 71 -4.34 2.16 6.75
CA GLY A 71 -3.51 0.96 6.86
C GLY A 71 -4.32 -0.34 6.98
N SER A 72 -3.63 -1.46 7.19
CA SER A 72 -4.23 -2.75 7.59
C SER A 72 -5.37 -3.29 6.71
N SER A 73 -5.36 -2.95 5.41
CA SER A 73 -6.41 -3.33 4.45
C SER A 73 -7.81 -2.79 4.77
N PHE A 74 -7.93 -1.83 5.70
CA PHE A 74 -9.20 -1.19 6.00
C PHE A 74 -9.70 -0.38 4.80
N GLY A 75 -10.97 -0.56 4.45
CA GLY A 75 -11.62 0.09 3.32
C GLY A 75 -11.12 -0.35 1.95
N VAL A 76 -10.36 -1.44 1.86
CA VAL A 76 -9.91 -2.00 0.58
C VAL A 76 -11.04 -2.80 -0.04
N VAL A 77 -11.40 -2.45 -1.28
CA VAL A 77 -12.43 -3.14 -2.06
C VAL A 77 -11.85 -3.54 -3.41
N ILE A 78 -11.93 -4.83 -3.73
CA ILE A 78 -11.47 -5.35 -5.02
C ILE A 78 -12.66 -5.38 -5.98
N VAL A 79 -12.45 -4.84 -7.18
CA VAL A 79 -13.41 -4.85 -8.29
C VAL A 79 -12.88 -5.81 -9.33
N HIS A 80 -13.64 -6.89 -9.56
CA HIS A 80 -13.23 -7.98 -10.44
C HIS A 80 -13.55 -7.67 -11.91
N GLU A 81 -12.91 -8.41 -12.81
CA GLU A 81 -13.24 -8.36 -14.22
C GLU A 81 -14.71 -8.77 -14.46
N GLY A 82 -15.36 -8.13 -15.44
CA GLY A 82 -16.76 -8.38 -15.76
C GLY A 82 -17.78 -7.78 -14.78
N GLN A 83 -17.34 -7.17 -13.67
CA GLN A 83 -18.25 -6.48 -12.76
C GLN A 83 -18.89 -5.28 -13.46
N SER A 84 -20.23 -5.27 -13.53
CA SER A 84 -21.01 -4.32 -14.34
C SER A 84 -21.14 -2.93 -13.73
N HIS A 85 -20.97 -2.81 -12.41
CA HIS A 85 -21.08 -1.55 -11.70
C HIS A 85 -19.97 -1.37 -10.65
N PRO A 86 -19.62 -0.12 -10.32
CA PRO A 86 -18.69 0.18 -9.23
C PRO A 86 -19.17 -0.34 -7.86
N PRO A 87 -18.26 -0.53 -6.90
CA PRO A 87 -18.59 -0.98 -5.56
C PRO A 87 -19.39 0.09 -4.80
N GLN A 88 -20.68 -0.16 -4.59
CA GLN A 88 -21.59 0.79 -3.95
C GLN A 88 -21.24 1.09 -2.49
N VAL A 89 -20.59 0.15 -1.80
CA VAL A 89 -20.10 0.32 -0.43
C VAL A 89 -19.16 1.52 -0.27
N VAL A 90 -18.42 1.89 -1.32
CA VAL A 90 -17.51 3.05 -1.27
C VAL A 90 -18.28 4.37 -1.20
N GLY A 91 -19.47 4.40 -1.80
CA GLY A 91 -20.36 5.56 -1.79
C GLY A 91 -21.36 5.57 -0.65
N SER A 92 -21.41 4.55 0.22
CA SER A 92 -22.46 4.43 1.23
C SER A 92 -22.22 5.34 2.44
N SER A 93 -23.26 5.53 3.26
CA SER A 93 -23.18 6.21 4.55
C SER A 93 -22.31 5.47 5.57
N ASP A 94 -22.14 4.16 5.40
CA ASP A 94 -21.35 3.32 6.32
C ASP A 94 -19.84 3.42 6.07
N TRP A 95 -19.43 4.14 5.04
CA TRP A 95 -18.02 4.41 4.76
C TRP A 95 -17.42 5.32 5.82
N LYS A 96 -16.63 4.74 6.72
CA LYS A 96 -16.00 5.45 7.86
C LYS A 96 -14.66 6.11 7.51
N TYR A 97 -14.21 6.00 6.27
CA TYR A 97 -12.93 6.55 5.83
C TYR A 97 -13.15 7.91 5.14
N GLY A 98 -12.06 8.65 4.88
CA GLY A 98 -12.15 9.93 4.18
C GLY A 98 -12.78 9.82 2.78
N ASP A 99 -13.24 10.95 2.26
CA ASP A 99 -13.91 11.03 0.94
C ASP A 99 -12.96 10.84 -0.24
N THR A 100 -11.65 10.92 0.00
CA THR A 100 -10.63 10.75 -1.04
C THR A 100 -10.18 9.29 -1.09
N VAL A 101 -10.41 8.64 -2.22
CA VAL A 101 -10.05 7.25 -2.46
C VAL A 101 -9.12 7.13 -3.68
N MET A 102 -8.32 6.09 -3.68
CA MET A 102 -7.48 5.70 -4.81
C MET A 102 -8.10 4.48 -5.49
N ALA A 103 -8.38 4.58 -6.79
CA ALA A 103 -8.62 3.44 -7.66
C ALA A 103 -7.31 3.06 -8.34
N GLU A 104 -6.80 1.85 -8.10
CA GLU A 104 -5.52 1.36 -8.58
C GLU A 104 -5.71 0.07 -9.39
N ARG A 105 -4.99 -0.07 -10.50
CA ARG A 105 -4.96 -1.30 -11.29
C ARG A 105 -4.67 -2.50 -10.39
N TYR A 106 -5.54 -3.51 -10.43
CA TYR A 106 -5.28 -4.77 -9.74
C TYR A 106 -4.16 -5.50 -10.48
N VAL A 107 -3.09 -5.83 -9.76
CA VAL A 107 -1.94 -6.58 -10.28
C VAL A 107 -1.96 -7.95 -9.62
N HIS A 108 -2.36 -8.96 -10.39
CA HIS A 108 -2.32 -10.34 -9.94
C HIS A 108 -0.86 -10.82 -9.85
N GLY A 109 -0.50 -11.51 -8.77
CA GLY A 109 0.84 -12.04 -8.60
C GLY A 109 1.20 -12.37 -7.15
N ARG A 110 2.50 -12.38 -6.87
CA ARG A 110 3.09 -12.68 -5.56
C ARG A 110 3.27 -11.39 -4.77
N GLU A 111 3.03 -11.43 -3.46
CA GLU A 111 3.26 -10.31 -2.55
C GLU A 111 4.62 -10.44 -1.86
N LEU A 112 5.51 -9.48 -2.11
CA LEU A 112 6.89 -9.46 -1.63
C LEU A 112 7.12 -8.19 -0.81
N THR A 113 7.75 -8.34 0.34
CA THR A 113 8.10 -7.25 1.26
C THR A 113 9.59 -7.25 1.55
N CYS A 114 10.18 -6.06 1.71
CA CYS A 114 11.59 -5.90 2.04
C CYS A 114 11.71 -4.70 2.97
N ALA A 115 12.15 -4.96 4.21
CA ALA A 115 12.41 -3.91 5.18
C ALA A 115 13.74 -3.23 4.90
N VAL A 116 13.87 -1.97 5.31
CA VAL A 116 15.12 -1.20 5.25
C VAL A 116 15.44 -0.68 6.65
N MET A 117 16.71 -0.79 7.05
CA MET A 117 17.21 -0.28 8.32
C MET A 117 18.43 0.60 8.04
N GLY A 118 18.31 1.90 8.27
CA GLY A 118 19.30 2.88 7.84
C GLY A 118 19.43 2.87 6.32
N ASP A 119 20.62 2.54 5.83
CA ASP A 119 20.95 2.42 4.40
C ASP A 119 20.98 0.97 3.89
N VAL A 120 20.51 0.00 4.70
CA VAL A 120 20.59 -1.42 4.38
C VAL A 120 19.21 -2.01 4.12
N ALA A 121 19.00 -2.54 2.91
CA ALA A 121 17.87 -3.39 2.59
C ALA A 121 18.04 -4.79 3.21
N LEU A 122 17.06 -5.23 3.99
CA LEU A 122 17.05 -6.52 4.67
C LEU A 122 16.55 -7.64 3.73
N GLY A 123 16.31 -8.82 4.31
CA GLY A 123 15.81 -9.97 3.57
C GLY A 123 14.45 -9.72 2.92
N VAL A 124 14.24 -10.28 1.72
CA VAL A 124 12.93 -10.25 1.07
C VAL A 124 12.08 -11.37 1.65
N CYS A 125 10.90 -11.00 2.12
CA CYS A 125 9.86 -11.91 2.61
C CYS A 125 8.76 -12.02 1.56
N GLU A 126 8.35 -13.25 1.26
CA GLU A 126 7.10 -13.49 0.54
C GLU A 126 5.98 -13.75 1.53
N ILE A 127 4.87 -13.04 1.34
CA ILE A 127 3.65 -13.25 2.10
C ILE A 127 2.72 -14.09 1.23
N ILE A 128 2.38 -15.28 1.70
CA ILE A 128 1.52 -16.24 1.01
C ILE A 128 0.22 -16.36 1.83
N PRO A 129 -0.89 -15.75 1.40
CA PRO A 129 -2.18 -15.90 2.08
C PRO A 129 -2.63 -17.36 2.08
N THR A 130 -3.22 -17.82 3.17
CA THR A 130 -3.76 -19.18 3.31
C THR A 130 -5.28 -19.11 3.35
N GLY A 131 -5.93 -19.72 2.34
CA GLY A 131 -7.40 -19.81 2.27
C GLY A 131 -8.11 -18.65 1.57
N HIS A 132 -7.44 -17.51 1.34
CA HIS A 132 -8.00 -16.35 0.65
C HIS A 132 -7.21 -16.02 -0.63
N SER A 133 -7.89 -15.45 -1.62
CA SER A 133 -7.29 -15.02 -2.89
C SER A 133 -6.50 -13.70 -2.79
N PHE A 134 -6.53 -13.03 -1.63
CA PHE A 134 -5.87 -11.75 -1.38
C PHE A 134 -5.47 -11.60 0.10
N TYR A 135 -4.45 -10.79 0.39
CA TYR A 135 -3.97 -10.49 1.74
C TYR A 135 -4.87 -9.44 2.46
N ASP A 136 -6.00 -9.92 2.96
CA ASP A 136 -6.97 -9.15 3.73
C ASP A 136 -6.65 -9.07 5.24
N TYR A 137 -7.57 -8.52 6.03
CA TYR A 137 -7.40 -8.39 7.48
C TYR A 137 -7.26 -9.75 8.17
N ASP A 138 -8.09 -10.72 7.78
CA ASP A 138 -8.08 -12.05 8.39
C ASP A 138 -6.75 -12.76 8.10
N SER A 139 -6.21 -12.60 6.88
CA SER A 139 -4.88 -13.08 6.51
C SER A 139 -3.74 -12.52 7.39
N LYS A 140 -3.94 -11.33 7.98
CA LYS A 140 -2.94 -10.62 8.81
C LYS A 140 -2.99 -11.00 10.28
N TYR A 141 -4.18 -11.27 10.82
CA TYR A 141 -4.39 -11.32 12.27
C TYR A 141 -4.93 -12.65 12.77
N VAL A 142 -5.46 -13.51 11.89
CA VAL A 142 -5.87 -14.86 12.28
C VAL A 142 -4.63 -15.77 12.30
N PRO A 143 -4.39 -16.52 13.40
CA PRO A 143 -3.31 -17.51 13.43
C PRO A 143 -3.44 -18.48 12.26
N GLY A 144 -2.41 -18.53 11.40
CA GLY A 144 -2.42 -19.36 10.20
C GLY A 144 -3.16 -18.76 8.99
N GLY A 145 -3.48 -17.46 8.99
CA GLY A 145 -4.06 -16.74 7.85
C GLY A 145 -3.07 -16.35 6.75
N SER A 146 -1.76 -16.45 7.02
CA SER A 146 -0.71 -16.37 6.02
C SER A 146 0.55 -17.12 6.42
N LYS A 147 1.33 -17.53 5.41
CA LYS A 147 2.68 -18.07 5.57
C LYS A 147 3.69 -17.02 5.11
N HIS A 148 4.69 -16.77 5.94
CA HIS A 148 5.81 -15.89 5.58
C HIS A 148 7.03 -16.73 5.21
N GLU A 149 7.55 -16.52 4.00
CA GLU A 149 8.70 -17.24 3.49
C GLU A 149 9.92 -16.32 3.43
N ILE A 150 10.89 -16.58 4.32
CA ILE A 150 12.09 -15.75 4.50
C ILE A 150 13.33 -16.68 4.53
N PRO A 151 14.28 -16.53 3.59
CA PRO A 151 14.22 -15.66 2.41
C PRO A 151 13.18 -16.14 1.38
N ALA A 152 12.57 -15.22 0.65
CA ALA A 152 11.63 -15.53 -0.42
C ALA A 152 12.28 -16.42 -1.49
N LYS A 153 11.57 -17.48 -1.93
CA LYS A 153 12.02 -18.37 -3.02
C LYS A 153 11.74 -17.76 -4.39
N ILE A 154 12.61 -16.86 -4.80
CA ILE A 154 12.59 -16.15 -6.09
C ILE A 154 13.98 -16.20 -6.75
N SER A 155 14.04 -15.94 -8.05
CA SER A 155 15.34 -15.86 -8.74
C SER A 155 16.24 -14.77 -8.10
N PRO A 156 17.56 -14.98 -8.03
CA PRO A 156 18.49 -14.02 -7.40
C PRO A 156 18.40 -12.59 -7.97
N ASN A 157 18.22 -12.44 -9.29
CA ASN A 157 18.09 -11.12 -9.92
C ASN A 157 16.85 -10.36 -9.39
N ILE A 158 15.69 -11.03 -9.30
CA ILE A 158 14.47 -10.41 -8.75
C ILE A 158 14.63 -10.08 -7.27
N TYR A 159 15.28 -10.94 -6.48
CA TYR A 159 15.58 -10.67 -5.08
C TYR A 159 16.40 -9.39 -4.91
N GLN A 160 17.52 -9.27 -5.63
CA GLN A 160 18.38 -8.09 -5.61
C GLN A 160 17.66 -6.83 -6.13
N LYS A 161 16.81 -6.99 -7.15
CA LYS A 161 15.99 -5.89 -7.67
C LYS A 161 15.02 -5.35 -6.62
N ILE A 162 14.38 -6.22 -5.84
CA ILE A 162 13.47 -5.80 -4.76
C ILE A 162 14.23 -5.03 -3.69
N GLN A 163 15.37 -5.54 -3.23
CA GLN A 163 16.21 -4.86 -2.25
C GLN A 163 16.66 -3.47 -2.77
N THR A 164 17.08 -3.40 -4.03
CA THR A 164 17.48 -2.15 -4.69
C THR A 164 16.32 -1.14 -4.72
N LEU A 165 15.13 -1.58 -5.12
CA LEU A 165 13.95 -0.71 -5.20
C LEU A 165 13.46 -0.29 -3.79
N ALA A 166 13.53 -1.18 -2.80
CA ALA A 166 13.15 -0.88 -1.42
C ALA A 166 14.05 0.20 -0.82
N LEU A 167 15.37 0.05 -0.93
CA LEU A 167 16.33 1.06 -0.48
C LEU A 167 16.14 2.39 -1.22
N LYS A 168 15.93 2.34 -2.55
CA LYS A 168 15.67 3.55 -3.34
C LYS A 168 14.40 4.27 -2.91
N ALA A 169 13.33 3.53 -2.60
CA ALA A 169 12.08 4.11 -2.08
C ALA A 169 12.31 4.76 -0.72
N HIS A 170 13.01 4.07 0.17
CA HIS A 170 13.33 4.55 1.52
C HIS A 170 14.09 5.88 1.46
N LEU A 171 15.18 5.93 0.70
CA LEU A 171 15.98 7.15 0.54
C LEU A 171 15.20 8.31 -0.11
N ALA A 172 14.28 8.02 -1.03
CA ALA A 172 13.51 9.05 -1.72
C ALA A 172 12.37 9.64 -0.86
N ILE A 173 11.79 8.83 0.04
CA ILE A 173 10.71 9.27 0.93
C ILE A 173 11.28 9.95 2.20
N GLY A 174 12.43 9.48 2.68
CA GLY A 174 13.05 9.86 3.95
C GLY A 174 12.59 9.01 5.13
#